data_AF-A0A0F5VB42-F1
#
_entry.id   AF-A0A0F5VB42-F1
#
_cell.length_a   1.000
_cell.length_b   1.000
_cell.length_c   1.000
_cell.angle_alpha   90.00
_cell.angle_beta   90.00
_cell.angle_gamma   90.00
#
_symmetry.space_group_name_H-M   'P 1'
#
loop_
_entity.id
_entity.type
_entity.pdbx_description
1 polymer ?
#
loop_
_entity_poly.entity_id
_entity_poly.type
_entity_poly.pdbx_seq_one_letter_code
_entity_poly.pdbx_strand_id
1 'polypeptide(L)' 'MILTFSQGRIVANQHELVIRLDGAGKVNLQARADDIRLLRQPNMITATGSGVQWSIHLDDDAQLEAMSDCMGIAIDSHHN' A
#
# COMPACT_ATOMS: atom_id res chain seq x y z
N MET A 1 -4.44 -10.69 -3.38
CA MET A 1 -4.77 -9.99 -4.64
C MET A 1 -3.51 -9.61 -5.40
N ILE A 2 -3.66 -9.34 -6.70
CA ILE A 2 -2.70 -8.58 -7.50
C ILE A 2 -3.42 -7.31 -7.96
N LEU A 3 -2.84 -6.15 -7.74
CA LEU A 3 -3.34 -4.85 -8.19
C LEU A 3 -2.26 -4.15 -9.00
N THR A 4 -2.63 -3.66 -10.18
CA THR A 4 -1.74 -2.85 -11.03
C THR A 4 -2.14 -1.39 -10.86
N PHE A 5 -1.15 -0.51 -10.81
CA PHE A 5 -1.30 0.93 -10.70
C PHE A 5 -0.22 1.62 -11.54
N SER A 6 -0.29 2.95 -11.70
CA SER A 6 0.57 3.69 -12.62
C SER A 6 2.08 3.53 -12.38
N GLN A 7 2.50 3.21 -11.15
CA GLN A 7 3.91 3.03 -10.80
C GLN A 7 4.36 1.56 -10.77
N GLY A 8 3.46 0.60 -11.00
CA GLY A 8 3.81 -0.82 -11.05
C GLY A 8 2.70 -1.74 -10.55
N ARG A 9 3.04 -2.67 -9.65
CA ARG A 9 2.07 -3.66 -9.13
C ARG A 9 2.24 -3.96 -7.65
N ILE A 10 1.13 -4.30 -7.01
CA ILE A 10 1.02 -4.73 -5.63
C ILE A 10 0.58 -6.19 -5.60
N VAL A 11 1.28 -7.00 -4.82
CA VAL A 11 0.88 -8.36 -4.47
C VAL A 11 0.61 -8.37 -2.97
N ALA A 12 -0.63 -8.62 -2.56
CA ALA A 12 -1.03 -8.52 -1.17
C ALA A 12 -1.91 -9.70 -0.72
N ASN A 13 -1.89 -9.98 0.57
CA ASN A 13 -2.81 -10.88 1.25
C ASN A 13 -3.09 -10.32 2.67
N GLN A 14 -3.76 -11.09 3.52
CA GLN A 14 -4.10 -10.67 4.89
C GLN A 14 -2.89 -10.56 5.85
N HIS A 15 -1.69 -10.94 5.42
CA HIS A 15 -0.49 -11.00 6.27
C HIS A 15 0.62 -10.04 5.82
N GLU A 16 0.72 -9.75 4.53
CA GLU A 16 1.76 -8.89 3.97
C GLU A 16 1.36 -8.30 2.62
N LEU A 17 2.14 -7.30 2.19
CA LEU A 17 2.12 -6.80 0.84
C LEU A 17 3.54 -6.61 0.28
N VAL A 18 3.66 -6.73 -1.04
CA VAL A 18 4.86 -6.43 -1.80
C VAL A 18 4.48 -5.52 -2.96
N ILE A 19 5.06 -4.32 -3.00
CA ILE A 19 4.94 -3.37 -4.10
C ILE A 19 6.19 -3.47 -4.95
N ARG A 20 6.01 -3.71 -6.25
CA ARG A 20 7.08 -3.75 -7.24
C ARG A 20 6.94 -2.53 -8.13
N LEU A 21 7.91 -1.63 -8.05
CA LEU A 21 7.92 -0.42 -8.88
C LEU A 21 8.53 -0.73 -10.23
N ASP A 22 7.92 -0.17 -11.27
CA ASP A 22 8.47 -0.21 -12.61
C ASP A 22 9.73 0.65 -12.70
N GLY A 23 10.63 0.29 -13.63
CA GLY A 23 11.89 0.99 -13.85
C GLY A 23 13.13 0.10 -13.75
N ALA A 24 14.26 0.63 -14.22
CA ALA A 24 15.52 -0.14 -14.34
C ALA A 24 16.07 -0.63 -12.98
N GLY A 25 15.77 0.10 -11.90
CA GLY A 25 16.27 -0.20 -10.56
C GLY A 25 15.64 -1.42 -9.88
N LYS A 26 14.54 -1.98 -10.41
CA LYS A 26 13.82 -3.13 -9.83
C LYS A 26 13.54 -2.99 -8.32
N VAL A 27 12.91 -1.89 -7.93
CA VAL A 27 12.64 -1.57 -6.53
C VAL A 27 11.45 -2.39 -6.01
N ASN A 28 11.61 -3.01 -4.84
CA ASN A 28 10.52 -3.66 -4.11
C ASN A 28 10.36 -3.02 -2.73
N LEU A 29 9.13 -2.72 -2.35
CA LEU A 29 8.74 -2.31 -0.99
C LEU A 29 7.91 -3.43 -0.39
N GLN A 30 8.29 -3.94 0.78
CA GLN A 30 7.57 -5.00 1.48
C GLN A 30 7.31 -4.58 2.92
N ALA A 31 6.14 -4.95 3.43
CA ALA A 31 5.80 -4.82 4.84
C ALA A 31 4.76 -5.86 5.24
N ARG A 32 4.72 -6.14 6.54
CA ARG A 32 3.71 -6.98 7.17
C ARG A 32 2.43 -6.18 7.37
N ALA A 33 1.28 -6.83 7.39
CA ALA A 33 -0.02 -6.17 7.46
C ALA A 33 -0.21 -5.32 8.73
N ASP A 34 0.43 -5.70 9.83
CA ASP A 34 0.47 -4.95 11.10
C ASP A 34 1.24 -3.63 11.01
N ASP A 35 2.14 -3.48 10.04
CA ASP A 35 2.88 -2.24 9.78
C ASP A 35 2.16 -1.31 8.79
N ILE A 36 1.08 -1.76 8.14
CA ILE A 36 0.40 -1.04 7.05
C ILE A 36 -0.70 -0.11 7.57
N ARG A 37 -0.75 1.09 7.00
CA ARG A 37 -1.88 2.03 7.08
C ARG A 37 -2.36 2.41 5.69
N LEU A 38 -3.68 2.50 5.53
CA LEU A 38 -4.34 2.97 4.32
C LEU A 38 -4.90 4.36 4.59
N LEU A 39 -4.53 5.36 3.79
CA LEU A 39 -4.92 6.76 3.98
C LEU A 39 -5.77 7.21 2.79
N ARG A 40 -6.91 7.87 3.04
CA ARG A 40 -7.81 8.39 1.98
C ARG A 40 -7.34 9.72 1.40
N GLN A 41 -6.67 10.53 2.21
CA GLN A 41 -6.27 11.89 1.83
C GLN A 41 -4.81 12.13 2.23
N PRO A 42 -3.84 11.89 1.31
CA PRO A 42 -4.02 11.38 -0.05
C PRO A 42 -4.24 9.85 -0.10
N ASN A 43 -4.74 9.32 -1.22
CA ASN A 43 -4.88 7.88 -1.48
C ASN A 43 -3.52 7.19 -1.43
N MET A 44 -3.16 6.64 -0.28
CA MET A 44 -1.79 6.25 0.01
C MET A 44 -1.72 5.04 0.92
N ILE A 45 -0.79 4.14 0.59
CA ILE A 45 -0.36 3.06 1.48
C ILE A 45 0.89 3.55 2.20
N THR A 46 0.91 3.45 3.53
CA THR A 46 2.10 3.72 4.35
C THR A 46 2.49 2.45 5.09
N ALA A 47 3.80 2.19 5.19
CA ALA A 47 4.34 1.24 6.15
C ALA A 47 5.30 1.92 7.10
N THR A 48 5.19 1.63 8.39
CA THR A 48 6.10 2.14 9.43
C THR A 48 6.52 1.01 10.35
N GLY A 49 7.80 0.65 10.33
CA GLY A 49 8.36 -0.41 11.18
C GLY A 49 9.86 -0.26 11.38
N SER A 50 10.37 -0.58 12.57
CA SER A 50 11.81 -0.65 12.89
C SER A 50 12.68 0.53 12.41
N GLY A 51 12.13 1.75 12.42
CA GLY A 51 12.84 2.97 12.01
C GLY A 51 12.88 3.24 10.51
N VAL A 52 12.18 2.45 9.69
CA VAL A 52 11.99 2.69 8.26
C VAL A 52 10.52 3.00 8.01
N GLN A 53 10.28 4.04 7.22
CA GLN A 53 8.96 4.39 6.73
C GLN A 53 9.02 4.59 5.22
N TRP A 54 8.01 4.06 4.54
CA TRP A 54 7.75 4.38 3.14
C TRP A 54 6.28 4.61 2.93
N SER A 55 5.97 5.41 1.91
CA SER A 55 4.60 5.63 1.49
C SER A 55 4.53 5.62 -0.04
N ILE A 56 3.41 5.16 -0.58
CA ILE A 56 3.15 5.21 -2.02
C ILE A 56 1.71 5.56 -2.34
N HIS A 57 1.55 6.48 -3.29
CA HIS A 57 0.25 6.88 -3.79
C HIS A 57 -0.35 5.79 -4.67
N LEU A 58 -1.66 5.59 -4.53
CA LEU A 58 -2.48 4.83 -5.45
C LEU A 58 -3.12 5.79 -6.47
N ASP A 59 -3.59 5.24 -7.59
CA ASP A 59 -4.15 6.04 -8.69
C ASP A 59 -5.53 6.62 -8.34
N ASP A 60 -6.33 5.86 -7.58
CA ASP A 60 -7.71 6.19 -7.28
C ASP A 60 -8.23 5.55 -5.97
N ASP A 61 -9.43 5.95 -5.59
CA ASP A 61 -10.13 5.47 -4.39
C ASP A 61 -10.48 3.98 -4.44
N ALA A 62 -10.75 3.43 -5.62
CA ALA A 62 -11.15 2.05 -5.79
C ALA A 62 -9.96 1.11 -5.53
N GLN A 63 -8.74 1.53 -5.89
CA GLN A 63 -7.53 0.81 -5.54
C GLN A 63 -7.32 0.75 -4.02
N LEU A 64 -7.57 1.85 -3.31
CA LEU A 64 -7.46 1.89 -1.85
C LEU A 64 -8.49 0.98 -1.17
N GLU A 65 -9.73 0.98 -1.68
CA GLU A 65 -10.82 0.11 -1.21
C GLU A 65 -10.49 -1.37 -1.42
N ALA A 66 -9.98 -1.73 -2.61
CA ALA A 66 -9.56 -3.10 -2.88
C ALA A 66 -8.44 -3.57 -1.92
N MET A 67 -7.52 -2.68 -1.56
CA MET A 67 -6.49 -2.98 -0.56
C MET A 67 -7.08 -3.19 0.83
N SER A 68 -8.03 -2.34 1.23
CA SER A 68 -8.75 -2.48 2.51
C SER A 68 -9.48 -3.82 2.61
N ASP A 69 -10.26 -4.16 1.58
CA ASP A 69 -11.01 -5.41 1.52
C ASP A 69 -10.10 -6.64 1.55
N CYS A 70 -8.99 -6.62 0.80
CA CYS A 70 -8.08 -7.76 0.75
C CYS A 70 -7.27 -7.95 2.03
N MET A 71 -6.81 -6.87 2.66
CA MET A 71 -5.93 -6.95 3.83
C MET A 71 -6.70 -6.93 5.16
N GLY A 72 -7.99 -6.57 5.15
CA GLY A 72 -8.78 -6.40 6.37
C GLY A 72 -8.33 -5.18 7.21
N ILE A 73 -7.74 -4.17 6.56
CA ILE A 73 -7.20 -2.97 7.20
C ILE A 73 -8.16 -1.81 6.93
N ALA A 74 -8.60 -1.12 7.98
CA ALA A 74 -9.48 0.04 7.84
C ALA A 74 -8.77 1.23 7.16
N ILE A 75 -9.51 1.96 6.34
CA ILE A 75 -9.02 3.19 5.71
C ILE A 75 -9.12 4.35 6.71
N ASP A 76 -7.99 5.01 6.97
CA ASP A 76 -7.92 6.22 7.77
C ASP A 76 -8.37 7.43 6.95
N SER A 77 -9.40 8.10 7.47
CA SER A 77 -10.04 9.28 6.88
C SER A 77 -9.65 10.57 7.61
N HIS A 78 -8.91 10.48 8.71
CA HIS A 78 -8.59 11.61 9.58
C HIS A 78 -7.10 11.97 9.47
N HIS A 79 -6.78 12.90 8.57
CA HIS A 79 -5.55 13.70 8.72
C HIS A 79 -5.90 14.93 9.55
N ASN A 80 -5.51 14.93 10.83
CA ASN A 80 -5.47 16.13 11.67
C ASN A 80 -4.03 16.59 11.81
#